data_AF-A0A435CQ09-F1
#
_entry.id   AF-A0A435CQ09-F1
#
_cell.length_a   1.000
_cell.length_b   1.000
_cell.length_c   1.000
_cell.angle_alpha   90.00
_cell.angle_beta   90.00
_cell.angle_gamma   90.00
#
_symmetry.space_group_name_H-M   'P 1'
#
loop_
_entity.id
_entity.type
_entity.pdbx_description
1 polymer ?
#
loop_
_entity_poly.entity_id
_entity_poly.type
_entity_poly.pdbx_seq_one_letter_code
_entity_poly.pdbx_strand_id
1 'polypeptide(L)'
;AQADLIDAAVAKLGIERYMVVGHSWGAAVALEMARRHPRSVAGAVVVAGYHYPSPRLALVISALPAVPLIGTVLRHAVLPSLVRLNWRWAMKKIFHPATIAIPFATTTRGLASRPSQLRSISAESFLMLASALFP
;
A
#
# COMPACT_ATOMS: atom_id res chain seq x y z
N ALA A 1 7.96 10.05 -7.65
CA ALA A 1 8.89 9.09 -7.02
C ALA A 1 8.53 7.66 -7.40
N GLN A 2 7.46 7.05 -6.86
CA GLN A 2 7.11 5.66 -7.22
C GLN A 2 6.68 5.48 -8.68
N ALA A 3 5.89 6.41 -9.23
CA ALA A 3 5.52 6.41 -10.63
C ALA A 3 6.75 6.33 -11.55
N ASP A 4 7.71 7.24 -11.32
CA ASP A 4 8.95 7.32 -12.08
C ASP A 4 9.82 6.06 -11.93
N LEU A 5 9.86 5.48 -10.71
CA LEU A 5 10.62 4.25 -10.43
C LEU A 5 10.01 3.03 -11.15
N ILE A 6 8.68 2.93 -11.20
CA ILE A 6 8.00 1.84 -11.90
C ILE A 6 8.17 2.02 -13.41
N ASP A 7 7.99 3.22 -13.96
CA ASP A 7 8.21 3.48 -15.40
C ASP A 7 9.64 3.13 -15.82
N ALA A 8 10.65 3.49 -15.01
CA ALA A 8 12.03 3.11 -15.26
C ALA A 8 12.26 1.59 -15.23
N ALA A 9 11.58 0.86 -14.34
CA ALA A 9 11.64 -0.60 -14.30
C ALA A 9 10.98 -1.23 -15.54
N VAL A 10 9.84 -0.68 -15.98
CA VAL A 10 9.12 -1.13 -17.18
C VAL A 10 9.97 -0.89 -18.45
N ALA A 11 10.63 0.26 -18.55
CA ALA A 11 11.57 0.55 -19.63
C ALA A 11 12.73 -0.45 -19.67
N LYS A 12 13.27 -0.86 -18.51
CA LYS A 12 14.31 -1.89 -18.42
C LYS A 12 13.84 -3.28 -18.87
N LEU A 13 12.53 -3.54 -18.84
CA LEU A 13 11.93 -4.76 -19.37
C LEU A 13 11.67 -4.68 -20.89
N GLY A 14 12.02 -3.56 -21.55
CA GLY A 14 11.83 -3.36 -22.98
C GLY A 14 10.38 -3.05 -23.37
N ILE A 15 9.54 -2.66 -22.41
CA ILE A 15 8.13 -2.33 -22.67
C ILE A 15 8.03 -0.82 -22.91
N GLU A 16 7.77 -0.45 -24.16
CA GLU A 16 7.72 0.96 -24.57
C GLU A 16 6.37 1.62 -24.27
N ARG A 17 5.26 0.86 -24.38
CA ARG A 17 3.91 1.37 -24.19
C ARG A 17 3.01 0.36 -23.47
N TYR A 18 2.37 0.76 -22.38
CA TYR A 18 1.66 -0.15 -21.47
C TYR A 18 0.39 0.43 -20.86
N MET A 19 -0.53 -0.43 -20.42
CA MET A 19 -1.64 -0.06 -19.54
C MET A 19 -1.24 -0.30 -18.09
N VAL A 20 -1.60 0.63 -17.20
CA VAL A 20 -1.35 0.49 -15.77
C VAL A 20 -2.65 0.19 -15.03
N VAL A 21 -2.63 -0.80 -14.14
CA VAL A 21 -3.75 -1.12 -13.26
C VAL A 21 -3.37 -0.82 -11.82
N GLY A 22 -4.13 0.07 -11.16
CA GLY A 22 -3.90 0.46 -9.78
C GLY A 22 -5.07 0.10 -8.87
N HIS A 23 -4.81 -0.63 -7.79
CA HIS A 23 -5.82 -0.98 -6.78
C HIS A 23 -5.57 -0.23 -5.45
N SER A 24 -6.64 0.20 -4.77
CA SER A 24 -6.54 0.90 -3.48
C SER A 24 -5.61 2.12 -3.58
N TRP A 25 -4.59 2.24 -2.73
CA TRP A 25 -3.57 3.30 -2.83
C TRP A 25 -2.76 3.26 -4.13
N GLY A 26 -2.57 2.07 -4.72
CA GLY A 26 -1.92 1.92 -6.02
C GLY A 26 -2.65 2.63 -7.17
N ALA A 27 -3.93 2.99 -6.99
CA ALA A 27 -4.63 3.85 -7.94
C ALA A 27 -4.02 5.25 -8.03
N ALA A 28 -3.61 5.85 -6.90
CA ALA A 28 -2.94 7.15 -6.89
C ALA A 28 -1.59 7.08 -7.62
N VAL A 29 -0.86 5.99 -7.44
CA VAL A 29 0.40 5.73 -8.17
C VAL A 29 0.15 5.57 -9.67
N ALA A 30 -0.87 4.79 -10.07
CA ALA A 30 -1.24 4.59 -11.47
C ALA A 30 -1.67 5.89 -12.17
N LEU A 31 -2.42 6.74 -11.48
CA LEU A 31 -2.81 8.07 -11.99
C LEU A 31 -1.58 8.98 -12.16
N GLU A 32 -0.66 9.00 -11.18
CA GLU A 32 0.59 9.74 -11.33
C GLU A 32 1.49 9.18 -12.45
N MET A 33 1.49 7.86 -12.69
CA MET A 33 2.17 7.27 -13.84
C MET A 33 1.57 7.79 -15.15
N ALA A 34 0.24 7.75 -15.31
CA ALA A 34 -0.44 8.26 -16.50
C ALA A 34 -0.18 9.75 -16.72
N ARG A 35 -0.15 10.55 -15.64
CA ARG A 35 0.09 11.99 -15.70
C ARG A 35 1.53 12.34 -16.07
N ARG A 36 2.52 11.63 -15.54
CA ARG A 36 3.95 11.95 -15.71
C ARG A 36 4.58 11.28 -16.93
N HIS A 37 4.09 10.12 -17.34
CA HIS A 37 4.63 9.31 -18.43
C HIS A 37 3.60 9.08 -19.56
N PRO A 38 2.96 10.13 -20.10
CA PRO A 38 1.86 9.98 -21.06
C PRO A 38 2.28 9.34 -22.41
N ARG A 39 3.58 9.32 -22.72
CA ARG A 39 4.11 8.62 -23.90
C ARG A 39 4.17 7.11 -23.69
N SER A 40 4.55 6.67 -22.49
CA SER A 40 4.70 5.26 -22.13
C SER A 40 3.39 4.65 -21.65
N VAL A 41 2.54 5.42 -20.97
CA VAL A 41 1.26 4.93 -20.42
C VAL A 41 0.14 5.15 -21.42
N ALA A 42 -0.35 4.06 -22.04
CA ALA A 42 -1.47 4.09 -22.98
C ALA A 42 -2.83 4.33 -22.31
N GLY A 43 -2.94 4.01 -21.03
CA GLY A 43 -4.17 4.17 -20.25
C GLY A 43 -4.02 3.63 -18.84
N ALA A 44 -4.92 4.05 -17.94
CA ALA A 44 -4.95 3.62 -16.55
C ALA A 44 -6.32 3.01 -16.20
N VAL A 45 -6.30 1.90 -15.48
CA VAL A 45 -7.49 1.29 -14.87
C VAL A 45 -7.34 1.37 -13.36
N VAL A 46 -8.31 1.99 -12.70
CA VAL A 46 -8.33 2.12 -11.24
C VAL A 46 -9.39 1.21 -10.64
N VAL A 47 -9.04 0.44 -9.61
CA VAL A 47 -9.94 -0.53 -8.97
C VAL A 47 -10.00 -0.22 -7.48
N ALA A 48 -11.20 0.09 -6.96
CA ALA A 48 -11.41 0.48 -5.56
C ALA A 48 -10.39 1.54 -5.07
N GLY A 49 -10.05 2.49 -5.95
CA GLY A 49 -8.90 3.37 -5.78
C GLY A 49 -9.10 4.45 -4.72
N TYR A 50 -8.04 4.85 -4.04
CA TYR A 50 -8.04 6.02 -3.15
C TYR A 50 -7.83 7.30 -3.97
N HIS A 51 -8.92 7.83 -4.57
CA HIS A 51 -8.88 9.02 -5.44
C HIS A 51 -9.73 10.20 -4.91
N TYR A 52 -10.54 9.97 -3.87
CA TYR A 52 -11.20 11.01 -3.06
C TYR A 52 -10.77 10.86 -1.60
N PRO A 53 -9.65 11.49 -1.20
CA PRO A 53 -9.10 11.28 0.12
C PRO A 53 -9.99 11.94 1.18
N SER A 54 -10.31 11.18 2.23
CA SER A 54 -11.05 11.71 3.39
C SER A 54 -10.30 11.38 4.67
N PRO A 55 -10.16 12.34 5.59
CA PRO A 55 -9.50 12.07 6.87
C PRO A 55 -10.38 11.09 7.66
N ARG A 56 -9.76 10.01 8.14
CA ARG A 56 -10.41 9.01 8.98
C ARG A 56 -9.49 8.63 10.13
N LEU A 57 -10.06 8.46 11.32
CA LEU A 57 -9.31 8.10 12.53
C LEU A 57 -8.44 6.84 12.32
N ALA A 58 -8.93 5.88 11.55
CA ALA A 58 -8.18 4.69 11.18
C ALA A 58 -6.86 5.02 10.47
N LEU A 59 -6.83 6.00 9.56
CA LEU A 59 -5.58 6.43 8.89
C LEU A 59 -4.62 7.08 9.87
N VAL A 60 -5.12 7.91 10.79
CA VAL A 60 -4.29 8.54 11.83
C VAL A 60 -3.61 7.48 12.67
N ILE A 61 -4.37 6.50 13.18
CA ILE A 61 -3.84 5.38 13.99
C ILE A 61 -2.84 4.56 13.17
N SER A 62 -3.14 4.26 11.90
CA SER A 62 -2.24 3.49 11.03
C SER A 62 -0.97 4.25 10.62
N ALA A 63 -0.99 5.59 10.65
CA ALA A 63 0.16 6.44 10.37
C ALA A 63 1.09 6.62 11.59
N LEU A 64 0.59 6.46 12.83
CA LEU A 64 1.40 6.61 14.06
C LEU A 64 2.71 5.83 14.05
N PRO A 65 2.75 4.55 13.60
CA PRO A 65 4.00 3.82 13.58
C PRO A 65 5.00 4.39 12.58
N ALA A 66 4.66 5.34 11.70
CA ALA A 66 5.63 6.03 10.83
C ALA A 66 6.52 7.01 11.60
N VAL A 67 6.06 7.53 12.75
CA VAL A 67 6.75 8.57 13.55
C VAL A 67 8.10 8.05 14.07
N PRO A 68 9.19 8.83 13.99
CA PRO A 68 10.49 8.44 14.54
C PRO A 68 10.42 8.12 16.03
N LEU A 69 11.36 7.29 16.50
CA LEU A 69 11.48 6.79 17.89
C LEU A 69 10.27 5.93 18.34
N ILE A 70 9.12 6.55 18.58
CA ILE A 70 7.89 5.88 19.06
C ILE A 70 7.46 4.81 18.05
N GLY A 71 7.40 5.15 16.77
CA GLY A 71 7.05 4.19 15.73
C GLY A 71 8.07 3.07 15.60
N THR A 72 9.35 3.32 15.88
CA THR A 72 10.38 2.25 15.90
C THR A 72 10.08 1.23 16.99
N VAL A 73 9.79 1.69 18.22
CA VAL A 73 9.42 0.79 19.32
C VAL A 73 8.16 0.00 18.97
N LEU A 74 7.11 0.67 18.47
CA LEU A 74 5.86 -0.01 18.07
C LEU A 74 6.10 -1.11 17.02
N ARG A 75 6.87 -0.81 15.97
CA ARG A 75 7.11 -1.74 14.84
C ARG A 75 8.00 -2.92 15.20
N HIS A 76 8.80 -2.83 16.27
CA HIS A 76 9.70 -3.92 16.69
C HIS A 76 9.16 -4.71 17.89
N ALA A 77 8.50 -4.05 18.85
CA ALA A 77 8.10 -4.68 20.11
C ALA A 77 6.62 -5.08 20.16
N VAL A 78 5.72 -4.31 19.52
CA VAL A 78 4.26 -4.43 19.74
C VAL A 78 3.54 -4.99 18.51
N LEU A 79 3.67 -4.29 17.39
CA LEU A 79 2.91 -4.56 16.17
C LEU A 79 3.16 -5.95 15.56
N PRO A 80 4.39 -6.50 15.52
CA PRO A 80 4.60 -7.83 14.96
C PRO A 80 3.74 -8.91 15.64
N SER A 81 3.66 -8.85 16.97
CA SER A 81 2.86 -9.79 17.78
C SER A 81 1.37 -9.55 17.59
N LEU A 82 0.92 -8.28 17.60
CA LEU A 82 -0.49 -7.94 17.36
C LEU A 82 -0.97 -8.38 15.97
N VAL A 83 -0.16 -8.16 14.93
CA VAL A 83 -0.48 -8.58 13.56
C VAL A 83 -0.57 -10.11 13.47
N ARG A 84 0.39 -10.82 14.07
CA ARG A 84 0.36 -12.29 14.07
C ARG A 84 -0.83 -12.84 14.84
N LEU A 85 -1.21 -12.24 15.97
CA LEU A 85 -2.34 -12.65 16.79
C LEU A 85 -3.67 -12.48 16.02
N ASN A 86 -3.84 -11.33 15.36
CA ASN A 86 -5.08 -10.99 14.64
C ASN A 86 -5.11 -11.50 13.18
N TRP A 87 -4.07 -12.19 12.72
CA TRP A 87 -3.86 -12.52 11.31
C TRP A 87 -5.05 -13.23 10.65
N ARG A 88 -5.58 -14.28 11.30
CA ARG A 88 -6.70 -15.07 10.75
C ARG A 88 -7.95 -14.22 10.56
N TRP A 89 -8.26 -13.39 11.55
CA TRP A 89 -9.40 -12.47 11.50
C TRP A 89 -9.21 -11.41 10.41
N ALA A 90 -8.02 -10.80 10.32
CA ALA A 90 -7.72 -9.78 9.32
C ALA A 90 -7.84 -10.33 7.90
N MET A 91 -7.27 -11.52 7.64
CA MET A 91 -7.39 -12.20 6.35
C MET A 91 -8.85 -12.53 6.00
N LYS A 92 -9.63 -13.03 6.97
CA LYS A 92 -11.07 -13.26 6.74
C LYS A 92 -11.79 -11.96 6.37
N LYS A 93 -11.49 -10.85 7.05
CA LYS A 93 -12.11 -9.54 6.76
C LYS A 93 -11.69 -8.98 5.40
N ILE A 94 -10.41 -9.10 5.02
CA ILE A 94 -9.88 -8.57 3.75
C ILE A 94 -10.43 -9.34 2.56
N PHE A 95 -10.50 -10.68 2.65
CA PHE A 95 -10.88 -11.52 1.52
C PHE A 95 -12.38 -11.76 1.42
N HIS A 96 -13.17 -11.54 2.48
CA HIS A 96 -14.61 -11.77 2.45
C HIS A 96 -15.31 -10.98 1.33
N PRO A 97 -16.22 -11.61 0.56
CA PRO A 97 -16.79 -12.96 0.74
C PRO A 97 -15.95 -14.09 0.12
N ALA A 98 -14.88 -13.77 -0.60
CA ALA A 98 -14.03 -14.76 -1.24
C ALA A 98 -13.23 -15.60 -0.21
N THR A 99 -12.87 -16.81 -0.62
CA THR A 99 -11.99 -17.67 0.15
C THR A 99 -10.53 -17.25 -0.07
N ILE A 100 -9.78 -17.11 1.02
CA ILE A 100 -8.35 -16.85 0.95
C ILE A 100 -7.60 -18.15 0.62
N ALA A 101 -6.67 -18.09 -0.33
CA ALA A 101 -5.77 -19.20 -0.59
C ALA A 101 -4.91 -19.50 0.66
N ILE A 102 -4.98 -20.74 1.16
CA ILE A 102 -4.24 -21.16 2.36
C ILE A 102 -2.72 -20.90 2.23
N PRO A 103 -2.06 -21.24 1.10
CA PRO A 103 -0.63 -20.96 0.94
C PRO A 103 -0.28 -19.48 1.03
N PHE A 104 -1.14 -18.60 0.50
CA PHE A 104 -0.96 -17.15 0.62
C PHE A 104 -1.06 -16.72 2.09
N ALA A 105 -2.11 -17.16 2.79
CA ALA A 105 -2.35 -16.77 4.18
C ALA A 105 -1.21 -17.22 5.12
N THR A 106 -0.63 -18.40 4.88
CA THR A 106 0.45 -18.93 5.74
C THR A 106 1.78 -18.27 5.44
N THR A 107 2.16 -18.15 4.17
CA THR A 107 3.47 -17.61 3.75
C THR A 107 3.60 -16.11 4.00
N THR A 108 2.52 -15.35 3.85
CA THR A 108 2.57 -13.88 4.00
C THR A 108 2.48 -13.41 5.45
N ARG A 109 2.03 -14.24 6.40
CA ARG A 109 1.93 -13.88 7.83
C ARG A 109 3.26 -13.40 8.41
N GLY A 110 4.33 -14.14 8.13
CA GLY A 110 5.67 -13.79 8.58
C GLY A 110 6.15 -12.50 7.92
N LEU A 111 5.95 -12.38 6.61
CA LEU A 111 6.37 -11.22 5.82
C LEU A 111 5.66 -9.93 6.26
N ALA A 112 4.34 -9.97 6.42
CA ALA A 112 3.50 -8.83 6.77
C ALA A 112 3.75 -8.31 8.21
N SER A 113 4.23 -9.17 9.11
CA SER A 113 4.55 -8.78 10.49
C SER A 113 6.00 -8.30 10.68
N ARG A 114 6.81 -8.22 9.62
CA ARG A 114 8.20 -7.72 9.71
C ARG A 114 8.20 -6.20 9.99
N PRO A 115 9.13 -5.70 10.84
CA PRO A 115 9.23 -4.27 11.13
C PRO A 115 9.37 -3.39 9.88
N SER A 116 10.08 -3.86 8.84
CA SER A 116 10.21 -3.13 7.56
C SER A 116 8.87 -2.98 6.85
N GLN A 117 8.03 -4.01 6.85
CA GLN A 117 6.74 -4.00 6.15
C GLN A 117 5.74 -3.15 6.90
N LEU A 118 5.75 -3.23 8.24
CA LEU A 118 4.96 -2.36 9.10
C LEU A 118 5.37 -0.89 8.93
N ARG A 119 6.67 -0.61 8.74
CA ARG A 119 7.14 0.73 8.41
C ARG A 119 6.59 1.21 7.07
N SER A 120 6.67 0.40 6.01
CA SER A 120 6.15 0.77 4.69
C SER A 120 4.65 1.05 4.72
N ILE A 121 3.85 0.16 5.32
CA ILE A 121 2.39 0.32 5.45
C ILE A 121 2.04 1.60 6.22
N SER A 122 2.76 1.90 7.30
CA SER A 122 2.53 3.13 8.06
C SER A 122 2.96 4.39 7.30
N ALA A 123 4.04 4.32 6.52
CA ALA A 123 4.46 5.42 5.65
C ALA A 123 3.42 5.70 4.55
N GLU A 124 2.86 4.65 3.94
CA GLU A 124 1.74 4.77 2.99
C GLU A 124 0.51 5.40 3.66
N SER A 125 0.17 4.94 4.86
CA SER A 125 -0.95 5.51 5.64
C SER A 125 -0.75 6.99 5.96
N PHE A 126 0.49 7.38 6.26
CA PHE A 126 0.85 8.78 6.47
C PHE A 126 0.67 9.61 5.20
N LEU A 127 1.12 9.12 4.03
CA LEU A 127 0.93 9.81 2.76
C LEU A 127 -0.56 9.95 2.40
N MET A 128 -1.36 8.91 2.65
CA MET A 128 -2.82 8.95 2.45
C MET A 128 -3.51 9.96 3.36
N LEU A 129 -3.03 10.10 4.60
CA LEU A 129 -3.53 11.10 5.54
C LEU A 129 -3.12 12.50 5.09
N ALA A 130 -1.86 12.70 4.71
CA ALA A 130 -1.37 13.99 4.22
C ALA A 130 -2.17 14.47 3.00
N SER A 131 -2.44 13.58 2.04
CA SER A 131 -3.26 13.92 0.86
C SER A 131 -4.73 14.24 1.21
N ALA A 132 -5.23 13.75 2.36
CA ALA A 132 -6.58 14.05 2.82
C ALA A 132 -6.66 15.38 3.57
N LEU A 133 -5.58 15.77 4.25
CA LEU A 133 -5.49 17.03 4.99
C LEU A 133 -5.06 18.21 4.10
N PHE A 134 -4.31 17.93 3.03
CA PHE A 134 -3.76 18.91 2.10
C PHE A 134 -4.04 18.46 0.65
N PRO A 135 -5.29 18.64 0.17
CA PRO A 135 -5.70 18.24 -1.18
C PRO A 135 -5.07 19.09 -2.28
#